data_AF-A0A932EJU8-F1
#
_entry.id   AF-A0A932EJU8-F1
#
_cell.length_a   1.000
_cell.length_b   1.000
_cell.length_c   1.000
_cell.angle_alpha   90.00
_cell.angle_beta   90.00
_cell.angle_gamma   90.00
#
_symmetry.space_group_name_H-M   'P 1'
#
loop_
_entity.id
_entity.type
_entity.pdbx_description
1 polymer ?
#
loop_
_entity_poly.entity_id
_entity_poly.type
_entity_poly.pdbx_seq_one_letter_code
_entity_poly.pdbx_strand_id
1 'polypeptide(L)'
;MQISAAIIAPAILFLVFWLFVWRNWDKKQREPLHALIIAAGFGMLGAWLMVSFGKTELYSLMQSNLKSGIILTAILAIGEELIKLFGFIAGAYIYRRYFDQLVDALVYGASTALGFAFIENIIYFRNFPSSVGLVIFRSLDSMFAHALFTGIFCFYFALAFSPMKIGKRKIPIVKKQRHTAATVLKDFFLALTFHVTRRHILPHRASTHGHRSTEIIFEGFWFSVLAHFLHNIFVAYKLGGRTLAFLIPILIVFLAIFTFALFKQPWYIRIAEKERKRIT
;
A
#
# COMPACT_ATOMS: atom_id res chain seq x y z
N MET A 1 9.07 27.56 -11.73
CA MET A 1 10.41 27.00 -12.00
C MET A 1 10.29 25.95 -13.11
N GLN A 2 11.13 25.98 -14.15
CA GLN A 2 11.13 24.93 -15.18
C GLN A 2 11.65 23.63 -14.55
N ILE A 3 10.95 22.50 -14.75
CA ILE A 3 11.43 21.19 -14.32
C ILE A 3 12.54 20.79 -15.30
N SER A 4 13.79 20.71 -14.84
CA SER A 4 14.91 20.32 -15.68
C SER A 4 14.96 18.81 -15.90
N ALA A 5 15.62 18.38 -16.98
CA ALA A 5 15.90 16.96 -17.23
C ALA A 5 16.63 16.29 -16.04
N ALA A 6 17.45 17.06 -15.31
CA ALA A 6 18.17 16.62 -14.11
C ALA A 6 17.25 16.24 -12.93
N ILE A 7 15.99 16.68 -12.92
CA ILE A 7 14.98 16.32 -11.92
C ILE A 7 14.12 15.15 -12.41
N ILE A 8 13.72 15.18 -13.69
CA ILE A 8 12.81 14.17 -14.26
C ILE A 8 13.52 12.82 -14.41
N ALA A 9 14.78 12.81 -14.88
CA ALA A 9 15.49 11.57 -15.15
C ALA A 9 15.67 10.69 -13.91
N PRO A 10 16.11 11.20 -12.73
CA PRO A 10 16.16 10.40 -11.51
C PRO A 10 14.78 9.90 -11.07
N ALA A 11 13.73 10.73 -11.17
CA ALA A 11 12.38 10.33 -10.77
C ALA A 11 11.85 9.15 -11.63
N ILE A 12 12.08 9.20 -12.95
CA ILE A 12 11.73 8.10 -13.86
C ILE A 12 12.59 6.86 -13.56
N LEU A 13 13.90 7.04 -13.35
CA LEU A 13 14.81 5.95 -13.01
C LEU A 13 14.33 5.19 -11.78
N PHE A 14 13.95 5.90 -10.71
CA PHE A 14 13.44 5.28 -9.49
C PHE A 14 12.06 4.65 -9.66
N LEU A 15 11.18 5.22 -10.48
CA LEU A 15 9.92 4.57 -10.85
C LEU A 15 10.17 3.20 -11.49
N VAL A 16 11.06 3.16 -12.50
CA VAL A 16 11.42 1.93 -13.20
C VAL A 16 12.12 0.95 -12.27
N PHE A 17 13.06 1.43 -11.45
CA PHE A 17 13.75 0.63 -10.44
C PHE A 17 12.77 -0.05 -9.49
N TRP A 18 11.84 0.69 -8.89
CA TRP A 18 10.89 0.12 -7.95
C TRP A 18 9.90 -0.82 -8.63
N LEU A 19 9.37 -0.47 -9.82
CA LEU A 19 8.53 -1.39 -10.59
C LEU A 19 9.24 -2.72 -10.85
N PHE A 20 10.54 -2.66 -11.17
CA PHE A 20 11.35 -3.86 -11.34
C PHE A 20 11.53 -4.63 -10.02
N VAL A 21 11.82 -3.96 -8.91
CA VAL A 21 11.96 -4.59 -7.59
C VAL A 21 10.67 -5.33 -7.20
N TRP A 22 9.51 -4.67 -7.28
CA TRP A 22 8.22 -5.27 -6.92
C TRP A 22 7.81 -6.38 -7.87
N ARG A 23 8.05 -6.23 -9.18
CA ARG A 23 7.82 -7.30 -10.16
C ARG A 23 8.63 -8.56 -9.84
N ASN A 24 9.86 -8.40 -9.33
CA ASN A 24 10.72 -9.52 -8.96
C ASN A 24 10.42 -10.11 -7.58
N TRP A 25 9.44 -9.56 -6.85
CA TRP A 25 8.97 -10.14 -5.62
C TRP A 25 8.28 -11.49 -5.86
N ASP A 26 7.49 -11.60 -6.93
CA ASP A 26 7.05 -12.90 -7.45
C ASP A 26 8.12 -13.47 -8.40
N LYS A 27 9.09 -14.19 -7.82
CA LYS A 27 10.17 -14.84 -8.58
C LYS A 27 9.68 -15.99 -9.47
N LYS A 28 8.50 -16.56 -9.22
CA LYS A 28 8.02 -17.78 -9.90
C LYS A 28 7.03 -17.45 -11.01
N GLN A 29 6.18 -16.44 -10.83
CA GLN A 29 5.18 -16.01 -11.79
C GLN A 29 5.21 -14.48 -11.90
N ARG A 30 6.18 -13.96 -12.67
CA ARG A 30 6.34 -12.51 -12.80
C ARG A 30 5.18 -11.92 -13.58
N GLU A 31 4.60 -10.86 -13.02
CA GLU A 31 3.58 -10.09 -13.72
C GLU A 31 4.08 -9.51 -15.05
N PRO A 32 3.19 -9.43 -16.06
CA PRO A 32 3.55 -8.83 -17.33
C PRO A 32 3.74 -7.32 -17.19
N LEU A 33 4.80 -6.80 -17.83
CA LEU A 33 5.22 -5.41 -17.66
C LEU A 33 4.13 -4.41 -18.04
N HIS A 34 3.35 -4.67 -19.09
CA HIS A 34 2.27 -3.77 -19.51
C HIS A 34 1.16 -3.65 -18.46
N ALA A 35 0.87 -4.70 -17.69
CA ALA A 35 -0.13 -4.62 -16.62
C ALA A 35 0.37 -3.75 -15.45
N LEU A 36 1.67 -3.83 -15.13
CA LEU A 36 2.30 -2.95 -14.13
C LEU A 36 2.30 -1.48 -14.58
N ILE A 37 2.56 -1.23 -15.87
CA ILE A 37 2.49 0.12 -16.45
C ILE A 37 1.06 0.67 -16.39
N ILE A 38 0.05 -0.15 -16.70
CA ILE A 38 -1.36 0.25 -16.59
C ILE A 38 -1.70 0.57 -15.14
N ALA A 39 -1.32 -0.28 -14.18
CA ALA A 39 -1.52 -0.03 -12.75
C ALA A 39 -0.87 1.29 -12.31
N ALA A 40 0.40 1.50 -12.66
CA ALA A 40 1.09 2.76 -12.39
C ALA A 40 0.38 3.96 -13.05
N GLY A 41 -0.12 3.81 -14.28
CA GLY A 41 -0.89 4.82 -14.99
C GLY A 41 -2.17 5.24 -14.25
N PHE A 42 -2.92 4.29 -13.69
CA PHE A 42 -4.08 4.61 -12.83
C PHE A 42 -3.67 5.36 -11.56
N GLY A 43 -2.52 5.00 -10.99
CA GLY A 43 -1.92 5.74 -9.87
C GLY A 43 -1.60 7.19 -10.21
N MET A 44 -0.93 7.40 -11.35
CA MET A 44 -0.60 8.72 -11.87
C MET A 44 -1.86 9.56 -12.10
N LEU A 45 -2.89 8.96 -12.72
CA LEU A 45 -4.18 9.60 -12.92
C LEU A 45 -4.83 10.00 -11.59
N GLY A 46 -4.83 9.10 -10.60
CA GLY A 46 -5.38 9.38 -9.27
C GLY A 46 -4.68 10.57 -8.58
N ALA A 47 -3.34 10.60 -8.60
CA ALA A 47 -2.58 11.72 -8.04
C ALA A 47 -2.86 13.04 -8.77
N TRP A 48 -2.92 13.00 -10.10
CA TRP A 48 -3.24 14.17 -10.92
C TRP A 48 -4.66 14.71 -10.64
N LEU A 49 -5.65 13.83 -10.48
CA LEU A 49 -7.01 14.22 -10.10
C LEU A 49 -7.03 14.89 -8.73
N MET A 50 -6.36 14.31 -7.71
CA MET A 50 -6.31 14.93 -6.38
C MET A 50 -5.71 16.33 -6.41
N VAL A 51 -4.64 16.53 -7.18
CA VAL A 51 -4.02 17.85 -7.33
C VAL A 51 -4.95 18.82 -8.03
N SER A 52 -5.65 18.37 -9.07
CA SER A 52 -6.64 19.18 -9.79
C SER A 52 -7.84 19.58 -8.91
N PHE A 53 -8.15 18.79 -7.88
CA PHE A 53 -9.28 19.01 -6.97
C PHE A 53 -8.89 19.59 -5.59
N GLY A 54 -7.80 20.35 -5.50
CA GLY A 54 -7.54 21.18 -4.32
C GLY A 54 -6.47 20.65 -3.35
N LYS A 55 -5.76 19.57 -3.68
CA LYS A 55 -4.71 19.03 -2.79
C LYS A 55 -3.57 20.03 -2.53
N THR A 56 -3.25 20.89 -3.50
CA THR A 56 -2.17 21.88 -3.37
C THR A 56 -2.52 22.97 -2.35
N GLU A 57 -3.77 23.41 -2.38
CA GLU A 57 -4.37 24.39 -1.48
C GLU A 57 -4.44 23.82 -0.05
N LEU A 58 -4.69 22.53 0.09
CA LEU A 58 -4.66 21.88 1.40
C LEU A 58 -3.26 21.90 2.02
N TYR A 59 -2.20 21.69 1.22
CA TYR A 59 -0.82 21.76 1.70
C TYR A 59 -0.40 23.16 2.18
N SER A 60 -0.96 24.23 1.62
CA SER A 60 -0.67 25.59 2.11
C SER A 60 -1.35 25.84 3.46
N LEU A 61 -2.61 25.39 3.63
CA LEU A 61 -3.32 25.45 4.91
C LEU A 61 -2.63 24.64 6.01
N MET A 62 -2.04 23.48 5.68
CA MET A 62 -1.31 22.65 6.64
C MET A 62 -0.15 23.38 7.33
N GLN A 63 0.50 24.32 6.64
CA GLN A 63 1.67 25.04 7.17
C GLN A 63 1.29 26.22 8.10
N SER A 64 0.02 26.61 8.12
CA SER A 64 -0.46 27.77 8.89
C SER A 64 -0.66 27.50 10.39
N ASN A 65 -1.01 26.27 10.79
CA ASN A 65 -1.29 25.92 12.18
C ASN A 65 -1.01 24.42 12.42
N LEU A 66 -0.35 24.10 13.54
CA LEU A 66 0.05 22.72 13.87
C LEU A 66 -1.16 21.77 14.01
N LYS A 67 -2.22 22.21 14.68
CA LYS A 67 -3.42 21.37 14.90
C LYS A 67 -4.15 21.10 13.59
N SER A 68 -4.34 22.11 12.75
CA SER A 68 -4.95 21.92 11.43
C SER A 68 -4.04 21.09 10.52
N GLY A 69 -2.71 21.28 10.57
CA GLY A 69 -1.74 20.48 9.83
C GLY A 69 -1.83 18.98 10.12
N ILE A 70 -1.94 18.59 11.39
CA ILE A 70 -2.10 17.17 11.76
C ILE A 70 -3.41 16.60 11.22
N ILE A 71 -4.53 17.29 11.41
CA ILE A 71 -5.86 16.83 10.95
C ILE A 71 -5.88 16.69 9.43
N LEU A 72 -5.36 17.69 8.71
CA LEU A 72 -5.30 17.68 7.25
C LEU A 72 -4.38 16.58 6.72
N THR A 73 -3.26 16.29 7.41
CA THR A 73 -2.39 15.14 7.08
C THR A 73 -3.16 13.81 7.13
N ALA A 74 -3.99 13.63 8.16
CA ALA A 74 -4.81 12.42 8.29
C ALA A 74 -5.87 12.31 7.19
N ILE A 75 -6.55 13.42 6.87
CA ILE A 75 -7.54 13.49 5.78
C ILE A 75 -6.90 13.16 4.43
N LEU A 76 -5.70 13.70 4.16
CA LEU A 76 -4.96 13.39 2.94
C LEU A 76 -4.56 11.91 2.89
N ALA A 77 -4.01 11.35 3.97
CA ALA A 77 -3.65 9.93 4.01
C ALA A 77 -4.86 9.02 3.69
N ILE A 78 -6.04 9.32 4.26
CA ILE A 78 -7.31 8.64 3.95
C ILE A 78 -7.64 8.77 2.46
N GLY A 79 -7.69 10.00 1.94
CA GLY A 79 -8.09 10.26 0.56
C GLY A 79 -7.16 9.62 -0.46
N GLU A 80 -5.86 9.68 -0.21
CA GLU A 80 -4.84 9.11 -1.07
C GLU A 80 -4.91 7.58 -1.13
N GLU A 81 -5.03 6.91 0.02
CA GLU A 81 -5.15 5.45 0.04
C GLU A 81 -6.45 4.96 -0.62
N LEU A 82 -7.56 5.69 -0.46
CA LEU A 82 -8.81 5.38 -1.15
C LEU A 82 -8.66 5.53 -2.67
N ILE A 83 -8.10 6.64 -3.14
CA ILE A 83 -7.93 6.90 -4.59
C ILE A 83 -6.98 5.88 -5.22
N LYS A 84 -5.91 5.50 -4.53
CA LYS A 84 -5.02 4.43 -5.00
C LYS A 84 -5.74 3.08 -5.04
N LEU A 85 -6.58 2.75 -4.05
CA LEU A 85 -7.40 1.54 -4.10
C LEU A 85 -8.36 1.57 -5.30
N PHE A 86 -9.02 2.70 -5.57
CA PHE A 86 -9.87 2.84 -6.76
C PHE A 86 -9.08 2.64 -8.06
N GLY A 87 -7.88 3.22 -8.16
CA GLY A 87 -6.99 3.03 -9.30
C GLY A 87 -6.57 1.57 -9.47
N PHE A 88 -6.24 0.88 -8.38
CA PHE A 88 -5.95 -0.56 -8.37
C PHE A 88 -7.16 -1.39 -8.83
N ILE A 89 -8.36 -1.11 -8.32
CA ILE A 89 -9.58 -1.83 -8.70
C ILE A 89 -9.88 -1.59 -10.20
N ALA A 90 -9.79 -0.34 -10.66
CA ALA A 90 -9.99 0.01 -12.07
C ALA A 90 -8.99 -0.72 -12.99
N GLY A 91 -7.70 -0.74 -12.61
CA GLY A 91 -6.68 -1.51 -13.30
C GLY A 91 -6.97 -3.01 -13.28
N ALA A 92 -7.41 -3.55 -12.14
CA ALA A 92 -7.69 -4.97 -11.98
C ALA A 92 -8.76 -5.48 -12.96
N TYR A 93 -9.73 -4.65 -13.34
CA TYR A 93 -10.67 -5.02 -14.41
C TYR A 93 -9.98 -5.24 -15.77
N ILE A 94 -8.92 -4.49 -16.07
CA ILE A 94 -8.17 -4.58 -17.32
C ILE A 94 -7.19 -5.76 -17.31
N TYR A 95 -6.42 -5.93 -16.23
CA TYR A 95 -5.42 -7.01 -16.11
C TYR A 95 -5.93 -8.27 -15.38
N ARG A 96 -7.25 -8.42 -15.19
CA ARG A 96 -7.87 -9.57 -14.48
C ARG A 96 -7.42 -10.95 -14.95
N ARG A 97 -6.98 -11.09 -16.20
CA ARG A 97 -6.50 -12.36 -16.76
C ARG A 97 -5.15 -12.83 -16.19
N TYR A 98 -4.40 -11.90 -15.60
CA TYR A 98 -3.09 -12.16 -15.00
C TYR A 98 -3.17 -12.25 -13.48
N PHE A 99 -4.28 -11.82 -12.89
CA PHE A 99 -4.48 -11.80 -11.45
C PHE A 99 -4.93 -13.19 -10.97
N ASP A 100 -3.99 -14.01 -10.52
CA ASP A 100 -4.21 -15.41 -10.13
C ASP A 100 -3.77 -15.76 -8.70
N GLN A 101 -2.94 -14.93 -8.08
CA GLN A 101 -2.45 -15.09 -6.72
C GLN A 101 -2.72 -13.84 -5.85
N LEU A 102 -2.66 -14.04 -4.53
CA LEU A 102 -2.77 -12.93 -3.57
C LEU A 102 -1.57 -11.97 -3.65
N VAL A 103 -0.40 -12.47 -4.07
CA VAL A 103 0.82 -11.66 -4.20
C VAL A 103 0.66 -10.63 -5.32
N ASP A 104 -0.10 -10.95 -6.37
CA ASP A 104 -0.35 -10.05 -7.51
C ASP A 104 -1.09 -8.79 -7.03
N ALA A 105 -2.01 -8.94 -6.07
CA ALA A 105 -2.69 -7.82 -5.44
C ALA A 105 -1.71 -6.83 -4.81
N LEU A 106 -0.67 -7.36 -4.16
CA LEU A 106 0.40 -6.58 -3.56
C LEU A 106 1.25 -5.91 -4.64
N VAL A 107 1.65 -6.65 -5.68
CA VAL A 107 2.50 -6.13 -6.78
C VAL A 107 1.78 -5.06 -7.60
N TYR A 108 0.53 -5.29 -7.99
CA TYR A 108 -0.29 -4.32 -8.71
C TYR A 108 -0.67 -3.12 -7.83
N GLY A 109 -1.03 -3.34 -6.56
CA GLY A 109 -1.28 -2.26 -5.60
C GLY A 109 -0.07 -1.37 -5.39
N ALA A 110 1.11 -1.98 -5.22
CA ALA A 110 2.38 -1.28 -5.14
C ALA A 110 2.66 -0.49 -6.42
N SER A 111 2.41 -1.09 -7.60
CA SER A 111 2.61 -0.42 -8.89
C SER A 111 1.71 0.81 -9.07
N THR A 112 0.43 0.71 -8.68
CA THR A 112 -0.48 1.86 -8.63
C THR A 112 0.05 2.95 -7.70
N ALA A 113 0.51 2.59 -6.51
CA ALA A 113 1.03 3.58 -5.57
C ALA A 113 2.36 4.22 -6.01
N LEU A 114 3.22 3.50 -6.75
CA LEU A 114 4.43 4.05 -7.36
C LEU A 114 4.10 5.12 -8.40
N GLY A 115 3.12 4.88 -9.25
CA GLY A 115 2.66 5.89 -10.21
C GLY A 115 2.08 7.12 -9.53
N PHE A 116 1.32 6.92 -8.44
CA PHE A 116 0.80 8.01 -7.62
C PHE A 116 1.93 8.85 -7.01
N ALA A 117 2.88 8.20 -6.32
CA ALA A 117 4.02 8.86 -5.68
C ALA A 117 4.95 9.55 -6.69
N PHE A 118 5.07 9.02 -7.91
CA PHE A 118 5.80 9.66 -9.00
C PHE A 118 5.23 11.04 -9.31
N ILE A 119 3.91 11.14 -9.55
CA ILE A 119 3.26 12.43 -9.85
C ILE A 119 3.38 13.40 -8.67
N GLU A 120 3.20 12.93 -7.43
CA GLU A 120 3.39 13.77 -6.26
C GLU A 120 4.81 14.33 -6.16
N ASN A 121 5.82 13.50 -6.43
CA ASN A 121 7.20 13.94 -6.42
C ASN A 121 7.46 14.97 -7.53
N ILE A 122 6.95 14.77 -8.75
CA ILE A 122 7.06 15.77 -9.82
C ILE A 122 6.44 17.11 -9.42
N ILE A 123 5.25 17.08 -8.81
CA ILE A 123 4.56 18.29 -8.35
C ILE A 123 5.33 18.96 -7.20
N TYR A 124 5.87 18.17 -6.28
CA TYR A 124 6.74 18.66 -5.22
C TYR A 124 7.98 19.37 -5.79
N PHE A 125 8.70 18.75 -6.72
CA PHE A 125 9.92 19.33 -7.31
C PHE A 125 9.65 20.57 -8.15
N ARG A 126 8.43 20.69 -8.71
CA ARG A 126 7.99 21.89 -9.42
C ARG A 126 7.76 23.07 -8.46
N ASN A 127 7.21 22.80 -7.30
CA ASN A 127 6.76 23.81 -6.34
C ASN A 127 7.85 24.22 -5.35
N PHE A 128 8.83 23.36 -5.08
CA PHE A 128 9.89 23.60 -4.10
C PHE A 128 11.28 23.48 -4.73
N PRO A 129 12.23 24.40 -4.41
CA PRO A 129 13.62 24.28 -4.82
C PRO A 129 14.20 22.92 -4.40
N SER A 130 14.60 22.11 -5.38
CA SER A 130 14.97 20.72 -5.15
C SER A 130 16.38 20.45 -5.68
N SER A 131 17.29 20.07 -4.79
CA SER A 131 18.61 19.56 -5.19
C SER A 131 18.48 18.12 -5.72
N VAL A 132 19.44 17.69 -6.55
CA VAL A 132 19.48 16.31 -7.06
C VAL A 132 19.47 15.30 -5.91
N GLY A 133 20.19 15.57 -4.81
CA GLY A 133 20.19 14.72 -3.62
C GLY A 133 18.81 14.61 -2.96
N LEU A 134 18.02 15.71 -2.94
CA LEU A 134 16.64 15.67 -2.42
C LEU A 134 15.72 14.86 -3.34
N VAL A 135 15.88 15.00 -4.66
CA VAL A 135 15.12 14.22 -5.65
C VAL A 135 15.37 12.73 -5.45
N ILE A 136 16.64 12.33 -5.39
CA ILE A 136 17.04 10.93 -5.15
C ILE A 136 16.45 10.41 -3.84
N PHE A 137 16.62 11.17 -2.75
CA PHE A 137 16.12 10.75 -1.44
C PHE A 137 14.60 10.57 -1.44
N ARG A 138 13.84 11.52 -1.98
CA ARG A 138 12.37 11.42 -2.04
C ARG A 138 11.92 10.30 -2.95
N SER A 139 12.54 10.14 -4.11
CA SER A 139 12.22 9.05 -5.05
C SER A 139 12.57 7.66 -4.50
N LEU A 140 13.51 7.56 -3.56
CA LEU A 140 13.76 6.33 -2.81
C LEU A 140 12.73 6.13 -1.70
N ASP A 141 12.59 7.11 -0.81
CA ASP A 141 11.79 7.01 0.40
C ASP A 141 10.28 6.98 0.13
N SER A 142 9.75 8.03 -0.52
CA SER A 142 8.30 8.17 -0.66
C SER A 142 7.74 7.11 -1.60
N MET A 143 8.45 6.78 -2.69
CA MET A 143 7.98 5.74 -3.61
C MET A 143 7.96 4.36 -2.93
N PHE A 144 8.97 4.05 -2.11
CA PHE A 144 8.98 2.82 -1.32
C PHE A 144 7.83 2.79 -0.30
N ALA A 145 7.65 3.87 0.46
CA ALA A 145 6.60 4.00 1.47
C ALA A 145 5.20 3.81 0.85
N HIS A 146 4.89 4.55 -0.23
CA HIS A 146 3.61 4.46 -0.92
C HIS A 146 3.36 3.05 -1.47
N ALA A 147 4.37 2.45 -2.12
CA ALA A 147 4.26 1.10 -2.66
C ALA A 147 3.94 0.07 -1.57
N LEU A 148 4.61 0.20 -0.43
CA LEU A 148 4.40 -0.67 0.72
C LEU A 148 2.99 -0.52 1.31
N PHE A 149 2.57 0.71 1.64
CA PHE A 149 1.32 0.95 2.37
C PHE A 149 0.12 0.51 1.54
N THR A 150 0.02 0.98 0.29
CA THR A 150 -1.06 0.59 -0.61
C THR A 150 -0.96 -0.88 -1.04
N GLY A 151 0.25 -1.41 -1.22
CA GLY A 151 0.45 -2.84 -1.53
C GLY A 151 -0.12 -3.75 -0.43
N ILE A 152 0.11 -3.41 0.84
CA ILE A 152 -0.50 -4.12 1.98
C ILE A 152 -2.02 -3.98 1.95
N PHE A 153 -2.54 -2.77 1.72
CA PHE A 153 -3.99 -2.57 1.63
C PHE A 153 -4.63 -3.45 0.53
N CYS A 154 -4.04 -3.46 -0.66
CA CYS A 154 -4.53 -4.27 -1.78
C CYS A 154 -4.42 -5.78 -1.50
N PHE A 155 -3.40 -6.22 -0.75
CA PHE A 155 -3.30 -7.60 -0.29
C PHE A 155 -4.46 -7.97 0.63
N TYR A 156 -4.80 -7.14 1.62
CA TYR A 156 -5.97 -7.37 2.50
C TYR A 156 -7.27 -7.35 1.71
N PHE A 157 -7.39 -6.44 0.74
CA PHE A 157 -8.54 -6.39 -0.16
C PHE A 157 -8.69 -7.72 -0.92
N ALA A 158 -7.63 -8.21 -1.57
CA ALA A 158 -7.68 -9.49 -2.28
C ALA A 158 -7.91 -10.69 -1.36
N LEU A 159 -7.35 -10.68 -0.15
CA LEU A 159 -7.58 -11.69 0.88
C LEU A 159 -9.06 -11.77 1.26
N ALA A 160 -9.76 -10.64 1.36
CA ALA A 160 -11.18 -10.59 1.70
C ALA A 160 -12.10 -11.25 0.66
N PHE A 161 -11.64 -11.39 -0.59
CA PHE A 161 -12.44 -11.96 -1.69
C PHE A 161 -11.93 -13.32 -2.18
N SER A 162 -10.71 -13.71 -1.84
CA SER A 162 -10.11 -14.98 -2.29
C SER A 162 -10.38 -16.11 -1.31
N PRO A 163 -10.84 -17.30 -1.74
CA PRO A 163 -10.73 -18.50 -0.93
C PRO A 163 -9.27 -18.98 -0.91
N MET A 164 -8.71 -19.23 0.27
CA MET A 164 -7.35 -19.76 0.41
C MET A 164 -7.38 -21.18 -0.14
N LYS A 165 -6.66 -21.44 -1.23
CA LYS A 165 -6.35 -22.80 -1.64
C LYS A 165 -5.18 -23.27 -0.79
N ILE A 166 -5.45 -24.11 0.21
CA ILE A 166 -4.39 -24.86 0.91
C ILE A 166 -4.43 -26.27 0.29
N GLY A 167 -3.65 -26.46 -0.77
CA GLY A 167 -3.70 -27.64 -1.62
C GLY A 167 -5.02 -27.83 -2.37
N LYS A 168 -5.47 -29.08 -2.54
CA LYS A 168 -6.71 -29.42 -3.29
C LYS A 168 -8.03 -28.96 -2.62
N ARG A 169 -8.00 -28.42 -1.40
CA ARG A 169 -9.19 -27.95 -0.67
C ARG A 169 -9.27 -26.42 -0.71
N LYS A 170 -10.39 -25.90 -1.20
CA LYS A 170 -10.76 -24.48 -1.05
C LYS A 170 -11.26 -24.29 0.39
N ILE A 171 -10.54 -23.49 1.17
CA ILE A 171 -11.04 -23.04 2.48
C ILE A 171 -11.74 -21.69 2.23
N PRO A 172 -13.06 -21.58 2.42
CA PRO A 172 -13.73 -20.29 2.33
C PRO A 172 -13.21 -19.37 3.44
N ILE A 173 -12.42 -18.37 3.07
CA ILE A 173 -11.81 -17.41 4.01
C ILE A 173 -12.88 -16.57 4.70
N VAL A 174 -13.98 -16.26 4.01
CA VAL A 174 -15.01 -15.33 4.44
C VAL A 174 -16.39 -15.99 4.38
N LYS A 175 -17.19 -15.83 5.45
CA LYS A 175 -18.61 -16.18 5.39
C LYS A 175 -19.33 -15.14 4.52
N LYS A 176 -19.98 -15.59 3.45
CA LYS A 176 -20.87 -14.75 2.64
C LYS A 176 -22.04 -14.32 3.53
N GLN A 177 -21.99 -13.10 4.07
CA GLN A 177 -23.01 -12.52 4.93
C GLN A 177 -23.65 -11.31 4.25
N ARG A 178 -24.90 -11.01 4.59
CA ARG A 178 -25.57 -9.78 4.15
C ARG A 178 -24.88 -8.57 4.79
N HIS A 179 -24.47 -7.61 3.98
CA HIS A 179 -23.93 -6.34 4.44
C HIS A 179 -25.08 -5.36 4.66
N THR A 180 -25.38 -5.04 5.91
CA THR A 180 -26.25 -3.90 6.28
C THR A 180 -25.38 -2.72 6.71
N ALA A 181 -25.89 -1.49 6.62
CA ALA A 181 -25.16 -0.29 7.07
C ALA A 181 -24.64 -0.42 8.52
N ALA A 182 -25.47 -0.96 9.42
CA ALA A 182 -25.09 -1.21 10.81
C ALA A 182 -23.93 -2.21 10.94
N THR A 183 -23.91 -3.29 10.15
CA THR A 183 -22.80 -4.25 10.17
C THR A 183 -21.51 -3.67 9.60
N VAL A 184 -21.59 -2.87 8.52
CA VAL A 184 -20.43 -2.19 7.93
C VAL A 184 -19.83 -1.19 8.93
N LEU A 185 -20.68 -0.42 9.61
CA LEU A 185 -20.24 0.54 10.62
C LEU A 185 -19.58 -0.17 11.81
N LYS A 186 -20.15 -1.28 12.28
CA LYS A 186 -19.55 -2.11 13.32
C LYS A 186 -18.17 -2.62 12.90
N ASP A 187 -18.04 -3.10 11.66
CA ASP A 187 -16.78 -3.64 11.12
C ASP A 187 -15.70 -2.57 11.03
N PHE A 188 -16.08 -1.35 10.65
CA PHE A 188 -15.20 -0.20 10.59
C PHE A 188 -14.60 0.14 11.95
N PHE A 189 -15.42 0.20 13.01
CA PHE A 189 -14.93 0.44 14.37
C PHE A 189 -14.16 -0.75 14.95
N LEU A 190 -14.54 -1.98 14.61
CA LEU A 190 -13.80 -3.17 15.04
C LEU A 190 -12.39 -3.20 14.42
N ALA A 191 -12.28 -2.80 13.16
CA ALA A 191 -11.01 -2.74 12.43
C ALA A 191 -10.03 -1.71 13.01
N LEU A 192 -10.50 -0.61 13.63
CA LEU A 192 -9.64 0.33 14.37
C LEU A 192 -8.88 -0.33 15.52
N THR A 193 -9.42 -1.42 16.04
CA THR A 193 -8.76 -2.17 17.10
C THR A 193 -7.74 -3.18 16.53
N PHE A 194 -7.54 -3.27 15.21
CA PHE A 194 -6.69 -4.30 14.58
C PHE A 194 -7.02 -5.71 15.07
N HIS A 195 -8.32 -6.02 15.16
CA HIS A 195 -8.82 -7.27 15.74
C HIS A 195 -8.46 -8.51 14.92
N VAL A 196 -8.56 -8.44 13.60
CA VAL A 196 -8.33 -9.57 12.69
C VAL A 196 -6.84 -9.89 12.68
N THR A 197 -5.99 -8.87 12.62
CA THR A 197 -4.55 -8.97 12.76
C THR A 197 -4.22 -9.59 14.11
N ARG A 198 -4.71 -9.03 15.23
CA ARG A 198 -4.41 -9.54 16.58
C ARG A 198 -4.87 -10.99 16.82
N ARG A 199 -6.06 -11.38 16.33
CA ARG A 199 -6.62 -12.71 16.60
C ARG A 199 -6.13 -13.81 15.66
N HIS A 200 -5.81 -13.48 14.42
CA HIS A 200 -5.65 -14.52 13.40
C HIS A 200 -4.41 -14.38 12.53
N ILE A 201 -3.70 -13.25 12.60
CA ILE A 201 -2.39 -13.13 11.98
C ILE A 201 -1.28 -13.48 12.99
N LEU A 202 -1.54 -13.33 14.29
CA LEU A 202 -0.55 -13.51 15.37
C LEU A 202 -0.49 -14.94 15.99
N PRO A 203 -1.55 -15.70 16.27
CA PRO A 203 -1.41 -17.01 16.92
C PRO A 203 -1.23 -18.19 15.94
N HIS A 204 -0.76 -19.33 16.48
CA HIS A 204 -0.35 -20.61 15.85
C HIS A 204 -1.28 -21.26 14.78
N ARG A 205 -2.43 -20.67 14.43
CA ARG A 205 -3.29 -21.06 13.32
C ARG A 205 -3.88 -19.81 12.66
N ALA A 206 -3.28 -19.37 11.55
CA ALA A 206 -3.87 -18.35 10.70
C ALA A 206 -5.23 -18.84 10.19
N SER A 207 -6.29 -18.16 10.59
CA SER A 207 -7.68 -18.53 10.29
C SER A 207 -8.51 -17.26 10.21
N THR A 208 -8.81 -16.79 9.02
CA THR A 208 -9.85 -15.75 8.84
C THR A 208 -11.27 -16.29 9.05
N HIS A 209 -11.44 -17.59 9.35
CA HIS A 209 -12.75 -18.19 9.60
C HIS A 209 -13.48 -17.45 10.72
N GLY A 210 -14.63 -16.88 10.37
CA GLY A 210 -15.48 -16.12 11.30
C GLY A 210 -15.53 -14.62 11.00
N HIS A 211 -14.63 -14.09 10.17
CA HIS A 211 -14.61 -12.67 9.81
C HIS A 211 -15.39 -12.36 8.54
N ARG A 212 -15.98 -11.17 8.50
CA ARG A 212 -16.59 -10.60 7.30
C ARG A 212 -15.51 -10.00 6.40
N SER A 213 -15.75 -9.97 5.10
CA SER A 213 -14.85 -9.33 4.11
C SER A 213 -14.61 -7.86 4.46
N THR A 214 -15.65 -7.17 4.92
CA THR A 214 -15.60 -5.77 5.36
C THR A 214 -14.65 -5.55 6.53
N GLU A 215 -14.58 -6.47 7.50
CA GLU A 215 -13.64 -6.38 8.62
C GLU A 215 -12.18 -6.46 8.15
N ILE A 216 -11.88 -7.37 7.22
CA ILE A 216 -10.54 -7.55 6.65
C ILE A 216 -10.14 -6.34 5.82
N ILE A 217 -11.05 -5.85 4.96
CA ILE A 217 -10.81 -4.67 4.12
C ILE A 217 -10.55 -3.43 4.98
N PHE A 218 -11.39 -3.17 5.98
CA PHE A 218 -11.20 -2.01 6.85
C PHE A 218 -9.93 -2.08 7.68
N GLU A 219 -9.49 -3.28 8.09
CA GLU A 219 -8.24 -3.40 8.82
C GLU A 219 -7.02 -3.09 7.93
N GLY A 220 -6.99 -3.63 6.70
CA GLY A 220 -5.95 -3.29 5.73
C GLY A 220 -5.94 -1.80 5.38
N PHE A 221 -7.13 -1.21 5.27
CA PHE A 221 -7.30 0.23 5.05
C PHE A 221 -6.68 1.05 6.19
N TRP A 222 -7.08 0.76 7.44
CA TRP A 222 -6.59 1.49 8.60
C TRP A 222 -5.10 1.31 8.84
N PHE A 223 -4.56 0.12 8.55
CA PHE A 223 -3.13 -0.10 8.59
C PHE A 223 -2.40 0.82 7.62
N SER A 224 -2.84 0.86 6.36
CA SER A 224 -2.23 1.70 5.33
C SER A 224 -2.33 3.18 5.67
N VAL A 225 -3.52 3.65 6.06
CA VAL A 225 -3.76 5.05 6.44
C VAL A 225 -2.91 5.46 7.64
N LEU A 226 -2.82 4.62 8.68
CA LEU A 226 -2.02 4.93 9.86
C LEU A 226 -0.53 4.99 9.51
N ALA A 227 -0.03 4.01 8.75
CA ALA A 227 1.37 3.97 8.32
C ALA A 227 1.74 5.19 7.47
N HIS A 228 0.87 5.54 6.52
CA HIS A 228 1.03 6.69 5.63
C HIS A 228 0.94 8.01 6.40
N PHE A 229 -0.05 8.17 7.28
CA PHE A 229 -0.17 9.34 8.15
C PHE A 229 1.08 9.54 9.01
N LEU A 230 1.57 8.48 9.68
CA LEU A 230 2.77 8.56 10.50
C LEU A 230 4.00 8.94 9.67
N HIS A 231 4.21 8.32 8.51
CA HIS A 231 5.31 8.70 7.61
C HIS A 231 5.23 10.17 7.22
N ASN A 232 4.05 10.66 6.82
CA ASN A 232 3.85 12.07 6.46
C ASN A 232 4.12 13.03 7.63
N ILE A 233 3.72 12.68 8.86
CA ILE A 233 3.99 13.50 10.05
C ILE A 233 5.51 13.63 10.30
N PHE A 234 6.25 12.52 10.26
CA PHE A 234 7.69 12.58 10.49
C PHE A 234 8.43 13.34 9.40
N VAL A 235 8.01 13.19 8.13
CA VAL A 235 8.57 13.94 7.00
C VAL A 235 8.24 15.42 7.11
N ALA A 236 6.97 15.78 7.36
CA ALA A 236 6.50 17.17 7.40
C ALA A 236 7.11 17.96 8.56
N TYR A 237 7.18 17.36 9.75
CA TYR A 237 7.69 18.00 10.95
C TYR A 237 9.17 17.72 11.21
N LYS A 238 9.87 17.07 10.27
CA LYS A 238 11.31 16.74 10.34
C LYS A 238 11.71 16.04 11.65
N LEU A 239 10.82 15.22 12.20
CA LEU A 239 11.04 14.53 13.47
C LEU A 239 12.21 13.54 13.31
N GLY A 240 13.35 13.82 13.97
CA GLY A 240 14.56 13.00 13.88
C GLY A 240 15.32 13.06 12.54
N GLY A 241 15.00 14.04 11.70
CA GLY A 241 15.69 14.26 10.42
C GLY A 241 15.34 13.24 9.33
N ARG A 242 16.01 13.36 8.16
CA ARG A 242 15.72 12.54 6.97
C ARG A 242 16.01 11.06 7.18
N THR A 243 17.02 10.74 7.97
CA THR A 243 17.39 9.35 8.28
C THR A 243 16.29 8.64 9.06
N LEU A 244 15.70 9.29 10.07
CA LEU A 244 14.62 8.67 10.85
C LEU A 244 13.36 8.49 10.01
N ALA A 245 13.03 9.47 9.15
CA ALA A 245 11.90 9.36 8.23
C ALA A 245 12.02 8.13 7.30
N PHE A 246 13.21 7.89 6.75
CA PHE A 246 13.50 6.71 5.91
C PHE A 246 13.41 5.38 6.68
N LEU A 247 13.73 5.41 7.97
CA LEU A 247 13.60 4.23 8.81
C LEU A 247 12.14 3.91 9.14
N ILE A 248 11.17 4.81 8.96
CA ILE A 248 9.77 4.52 9.35
C ILE A 248 9.12 3.45 8.49
N PRO A 249 9.13 3.51 7.14
CA PRO A 249 8.61 2.42 6.34
C PRO A 249 9.34 1.11 6.64
N ILE A 250 10.66 1.17 6.84
CA ILE A 250 11.49 0.01 7.20
C ILE A 250 11.11 -0.54 8.57
N LEU A 251 10.88 0.31 9.56
CA LEU A 251 10.46 -0.06 10.91
C LEU A 251 9.05 -0.58 10.91
N ILE A 252 8.13 -0.07 10.07
CA ILE A 252 6.78 -0.61 9.91
C ILE A 252 6.84 -2.00 9.27
N VAL A 253 7.66 -2.19 8.23
CA VAL A 253 7.94 -3.50 7.64
C VAL A 253 8.59 -4.42 8.67
N PHE A 254 9.58 -3.94 9.41
CA PHE A 254 10.29 -4.72 10.40
C PHE A 254 9.38 -5.05 11.57
N LEU A 255 8.52 -4.14 12.03
CA LEU A 255 7.53 -4.43 13.07
C LEU A 255 6.54 -5.46 12.55
N ALA A 256 6.07 -5.32 11.30
CA ALA A 256 5.21 -6.30 10.67
C ALA A 256 5.91 -7.66 10.63
N ILE A 257 7.11 -7.77 10.03
CA ILE A 257 7.91 -8.99 9.89
C ILE A 257 8.34 -9.57 11.24
N PHE A 258 8.76 -8.75 12.19
CA PHE A 258 9.20 -9.14 13.52
C PHE A 258 8.01 -9.63 14.34
N THR A 259 6.86 -8.98 14.21
CA THR A 259 5.59 -9.50 14.70
C THR A 259 5.31 -10.85 14.02
N PHE A 260 5.46 -10.99 12.70
CA PHE A 260 5.36 -12.28 12.00
C PHE A 260 6.41 -13.34 12.42
N ALA A 261 7.60 -12.94 12.89
CA ALA A 261 8.73 -13.81 13.21
C ALA A 261 8.76 -14.26 14.67
N LEU A 262 8.33 -13.41 15.61
CA LEU A 262 8.20 -13.73 17.04
C LEU A 262 7.14 -14.82 17.28
N PHE A 263 6.10 -14.86 16.46
CA PHE A 263 5.16 -15.97 16.46
C PHE A 263 5.75 -17.15 15.67
N LYS A 264 6.64 -17.89 16.34
CA LYS A 264 7.40 -19.04 15.83
C LYS A 264 6.68 -19.84 14.74
N GLN A 265 7.15 -19.62 13.50
CA GLN A 265 7.01 -20.37 12.24
C GLN A 265 6.30 -19.58 11.13
N PRO A 266 7.02 -19.19 10.06
CA PRO A 266 6.40 -18.47 8.95
C PRO A 266 5.43 -19.38 8.20
N TRP A 267 4.14 -19.10 8.36
CA TRP A 267 3.03 -19.82 7.75
C TRP A 267 3.17 -19.92 6.22
N TYR A 268 3.78 -18.93 5.57
CA TYR A 268 4.03 -18.94 4.12
C TYR A 268 5.09 -19.98 3.72
N ILE A 269 6.08 -20.28 4.57
CA ILE A 269 7.08 -21.33 4.32
C ILE A 269 6.39 -22.70 4.38
N ARG A 270 5.50 -22.93 5.35
CA ARG A 270 4.72 -24.17 5.41
C ARG A 270 3.77 -24.33 4.25
N ILE A 271 3.14 -23.25 3.77
CA ILE A 271 2.30 -23.30 2.57
C ILE A 271 3.16 -23.60 1.35
N ALA A 272 4.28 -22.89 1.16
CA ALA A 272 5.20 -23.11 0.04
C ALA A 272 5.82 -24.52 0.04
N GLU A 273 6.19 -25.07 1.19
CA GLU A 273 6.69 -26.45 1.32
C GLU A 273 5.60 -27.49 1.08
N LYS A 274 4.37 -27.23 1.54
CA LYS A 274 3.24 -28.15 1.38
C LYS A 274 2.70 -28.17 -0.05
N GLU A 275 2.82 -27.06 -0.78
CA GLU A 275 2.57 -27.02 -2.23
C GLU A 275 3.71 -27.70 -3.00
N ARG A 276 4.98 -27.50 -2.60
CA ARG A 276 6.14 -28.17 -3.23
C ARG A 276 6.09 -29.71 -3.10
N LYS A 277 5.64 -30.23 -1.95
CA LYS A 277 5.44 -31.68 -1.70
C LYS A 277 4.19 -32.29 -2.37
N ARG A 278 3.35 -31.50 -3.03
CA ARG A 278 2.15 -31.97 -3.76
C ARG A 278 2.34 -32.05 -5.27
N ILE A 279 3.41 -31.42 -5.77
CA ILE A 279 3.80 -31.35 -7.18
C ILE A 279 4.95 -32.34 -7.48
N THR A 280 5.59 -32.86 -6.43
CA THR A 280 6.52 -34.00 -6.46
C THR A 280 5.80 -35.25 -5.96
#